data_AF-A0A2S2R764-F1
#
_entry.id   AF-A0A2S2R764-F1
#
_cell.length_a   1.000
_cell.length_b   1.000
_cell.length_c   1.000
_cell.angle_alpha   90.00
_cell.angle_beta   90.00
_cell.angle_gamma   90.00
#
_symmetry.space_group_name_H-M   'P 1'
#
loop_
_entity.id
_entity.type
_entity.pdbx_description
1 polymer ?
#
loop_
_entity_poly.entity_id
_entity_poly.type
_entity_poly.pdbx_seq_one_letter_code
_entity_poly.pdbx_strand_id
1 'polypeptide(L)'
;MSPSAMRVARGCWWYYISKFTEFFDTFFFVMRKKYDQVSTLHVIHHGIMPMSVWFGVKFTPGGHSTFFGFLNTFIHIIMYTYYLLAALGPHMQKYLWWKKYLTVLQMIQFIMVFLHASQLLFTDCDYPKAFAWFILMHAVLFYFLFYNFYKQSYTKREVKQKISQKKKDDDDRAHNRPVRVISEAERQKNKSFWSNMSLLTNIPCFLPAVTDVDEDSSDEAIKNNTVYSMPPHNSITTNAFMSGETSFHNRAFVSKSSNA
;
A
#
# COMPACT_ATOMS: atom_id res chain seq x y z
N MET A 1 -1.00 -49.87 -10.57
CA MET A 1 -1.31 -48.85 -9.54
C MET A 1 -2.52 -49.29 -8.75
N SER A 2 -2.54 -49.10 -7.43
CA SER A 2 -3.73 -49.39 -6.61
C SER A 2 -4.88 -48.41 -6.93
N PRO A 3 -6.15 -48.78 -6.69
CA PRO A 3 -7.30 -47.88 -6.90
C PRO A 3 -7.16 -46.55 -6.14
N SER A 4 -6.59 -46.58 -4.94
CA SER A 4 -6.30 -45.39 -4.13
C SER A 4 -5.27 -44.47 -4.79
N ALA A 5 -4.20 -45.03 -5.36
CA ALA A 5 -3.18 -44.24 -6.07
C ALA A 5 -3.77 -43.57 -7.33
N MET A 6 -4.62 -44.28 -8.08
CA MET A 6 -5.33 -43.69 -9.23
C MET A 6 -6.26 -42.55 -8.82
N ARG A 7 -6.93 -42.64 -7.66
CA ARG A 7 -7.77 -41.56 -7.14
C ARG A 7 -6.97 -40.31 -6.82
N VAL A 8 -5.80 -40.46 -6.18
CA VAL A 8 -4.90 -39.34 -5.89
C VAL A 8 -4.37 -38.71 -7.17
N ALA A 9 -3.91 -39.52 -8.14
CA ALA A 9 -3.44 -39.04 -9.43
C ALA A 9 -4.52 -38.27 -10.21
N ARG A 10 -5.77 -38.74 -10.19
CA ARG A 10 -6.92 -38.00 -10.75
C ARG A 10 -7.17 -36.68 -10.01
N GLY A 11 -7.03 -36.67 -8.69
CA GLY A 11 -7.10 -35.43 -7.90
C GLY A 11 -6.01 -34.43 -8.30
N CYS A 12 -4.76 -34.89 -8.47
CA CYS A 12 -3.67 -34.06 -8.98
C CYS A 12 -3.94 -33.53 -10.40
N TRP A 13 -4.56 -34.35 -11.27
CA TRP A 13 -4.98 -33.93 -12.60
C TRP A 13 -6.06 -32.82 -12.54
N TRP A 14 -7.09 -32.98 -11.71
CA TRP A 14 -8.12 -31.96 -11.53
C TRP A 14 -7.57 -30.67 -10.92
N TYR A 15 -6.62 -30.78 -9.99
CA TYR A 15 -5.89 -29.63 -9.47
C TYR A 15 -5.07 -28.91 -10.56
N TYR A 16 -4.46 -29.64 -11.49
CA TYR A 16 -3.80 -29.02 -12.64
C TYR A 16 -4.78 -28.28 -13.55
N ILE A 17 -5.93 -28.90 -13.86
CA ILE A 17 -6.98 -28.25 -14.64
C ILE A 17 -7.50 -26.98 -13.94
N SER A 18 -7.63 -26.99 -12.61
CA SER A 18 -8.07 -25.80 -11.88
C SER A 18 -7.14 -24.61 -12.09
N LYS A 19 -5.83 -24.81 -12.30
CA LYS A 19 -4.91 -23.70 -12.60
C LYS A 19 -5.19 -23.00 -13.93
N PHE A 20 -5.78 -23.69 -14.90
CA PHE A 20 -6.30 -23.05 -16.11
C PHE A 20 -7.58 -22.28 -15.84
N THR A 21 -8.43 -22.77 -14.93
CA THR A 21 -9.64 -22.03 -14.56
C THR A 21 -9.31 -20.68 -13.91
N GLU A 22 -8.24 -20.62 -13.13
CA GLU A 22 -7.76 -19.38 -12.49
C GLU A 22 -7.21 -18.35 -13.50
N PHE A 23 -6.75 -18.78 -14.69
CA PHE A 23 -6.38 -17.82 -15.74
C PHE A 23 -7.59 -17.02 -16.24
N PHE A 24 -8.78 -17.60 -16.22
CA PHE A 24 -9.98 -16.88 -16.63
C PHE A 24 -10.28 -15.69 -15.70
N ASP A 25 -9.83 -15.69 -14.43
CA ASP A 25 -9.95 -14.51 -13.56
C ASP A 25 -9.24 -13.30 -14.16
N THR A 26 -8.02 -13.52 -14.67
CA THR A 26 -7.24 -12.49 -15.35
C THR A 26 -7.91 -12.05 -16.65
N PHE A 27 -8.46 -13.00 -17.41
CA PHE A 27 -9.21 -12.73 -18.63
C PHE A 27 -10.42 -11.82 -18.35
N PHE A 28 -11.22 -12.12 -17.32
CA PHE A 28 -12.34 -11.28 -16.90
C PHE A 28 -11.91 -9.91 -16.38
N PHE A 29 -10.79 -9.79 -15.66
CA PHE A 29 -10.28 -8.48 -15.21
C PHE A 29 -9.84 -7.60 -16.37
N VAL A 30 -9.15 -8.18 -17.37
CA VAL A 30 -8.73 -7.48 -18.59
C VAL A 30 -9.95 -7.04 -19.40
N MET A 31 -10.93 -7.93 -19.61
CA MET A 31 -12.16 -7.60 -20.34
C MET A 31 -12.98 -6.50 -19.65
N ARG A 32 -13.01 -6.48 -18.31
CA ARG A 32 -13.72 -5.45 -17.53
C ARG A 32 -12.92 -4.15 -17.39
N LYS A 33 -11.75 -4.03 -18.03
CA LYS A 33 -10.81 -2.90 -17.94
C LYS A 33 -10.40 -2.55 -16.49
N LYS A 34 -10.37 -3.54 -15.59
CA LYS A 34 -10.01 -3.37 -14.17
C LYS A 34 -8.54 -3.71 -13.93
N TYR A 35 -7.64 -3.01 -14.61
CA TYR A 35 -6.20 -3.28 -14.53
C TYR A 35 -5.60 -3.05 -13.13
N ASP A 36 -6.22 -2.20 -12.31
CA ASP A 36 -5.83 -1.98 -10.91
C ASP A 36 -5.91 -3.24 -10.03
N GLN A 37 -6.63 -4.27 -10.48
CA GLN A 37 -6.76 -5.56 -9.77
C GLN A 37 -5.68 -6.57 -10.20
N VAL A 38 -5.03 -6.37 -11.34
CA VAL A 38 -4.00 -7.27 -11.89
C VAL A 38 -2.63 -6.82 -11.39
N SER A 39 -2.30 -7.24 -10.17
CA SER A 39 -0.98 -6.96 -9.60
C SER A 39 0.13 -7.77 -10.29
N THR A 40 1.38 -7.28 -10.21
CA THR A 40 2.56 -8.04 -10.66
C THR A 40 2.64 -9.41 -9.98
N LEU A 41 2.25 -9.50 -8.70
CA LEU A 41 2.15 -10.76 -7.95
C LEU A 41 1.19 -11.74 -8.63
N HIS A 42 0.01 -11.26 -9.04
CA HIS A 42 -1.01 -12.06 -9.71
C HIS A 42 -0.49 -12.63 -11.02
N VAL A 43 0.11 -11.79 -11.87
CA VAL A 43 0.62 -12.20 -13.19
C VAL A 43 1.77 -13.19 -13.06
N ILE A 44 2.73 -12.93 -12.17
CA ILE A 44 3.86 -13.86 -11.94
C ILE A 44 3.33 -15.20 -11.42
N HIS A 45 2.43 -15.18 -10.43
CA HIS A 45 1.85 -16.40 -9.87
C HIS A 45 1.08 -17.21 -10.92
N HIS A 46 0.09 -16.62 -11.59
CA HIS A 46 -0.69 -17.36 -12.58
C HIS A 46 0.14 -17.74 -13.81
N GLY A 47 1.18 -16.99 -14.15
CA GLY A 47 2.09 -17.36 -15.25
C GLY A 47 2.94 -18.60 -14.96
N ILE A 48 3.56 -18.68 -13.77
CA ILE A 48 4.49 -19.77 -13.44
C ILE A 48 3.78 -21.03 -12.91
N MET A 49 2.67 -20.88 -12.18
CA MET A 49 2.00 -21.97 -11.47
C MET A 49 1.54 -23.14 -12.36
N PRO A 50 0.85 -22.92 -13.49
CA PRO A 50 0.43 -24.00 -14.37
C PRO A 50 1.62 -24.79 -14.94
N MET A 51 2.67 -24.08 -15.36
CA MET A 51 3.91 -24.72 -15.83
C MET A 51 4.54 -25.58 -14.74
N SER A 52 4.68 -25.04 -13.53
CA SER A 52 5.24 -25.76 -12.38
C SER A 52 4.40 -26.98 -11.95
N VAL A 53 3.06 -26.86 -11.95
CA VAL A 53 2.15 -27.96 -11.59
C VAL A 53 2.15 -29.06 -12.64
N TRP A 54 2.31 -28.73 -13.94
CA TRP A 54 2.45 -29.75 -15.00
C TRP A 54 3.61 -30.71 -14.71
N PHE A 55 4.79 -30.18 -14.38
CA PHE A 55 5.94 -30.99 -13.97
C PHE A 55 5.62 -31.84 -12.75
N GLY A 56 4.93 -31.29 -11.75
CA GLY A 56 4.51 -32.03 -10.56
C GLY A 56 3.58 -33.21 -10.86
N VAL A 57 2.56 -33.02 -11.69
CA VAL A 57 1.63 -34.09 -12.09
C VAL A 57 2.31 -35.13 -12.97
N LYS A 58 3.23 -34.71 -13.84
CA LYS A 58 3.92 -35.62 -14.76
C LYS A 58 4.92 -36.55 -14.08
N PHE A 59 5.64 -36.05 -13.07
CA PHE A 59 6.76 -36.76 -12.44
C PHE A 59 6.45 -37.27 -11.03
N THR A 60 5.55 -36.61 -10.29
CA THR A 60 5.20 -36.97 -8.91
C THR A 60 3.68 -36.84 -8.65
N PRO A 61 2.81 -37.61 -9.35
CA PRO A 61 1.36 -37.55 -9.17
C PRO A 61 0.92 -38.25 -7.87
N GLY A 62 1.29 -37.69 -6.71
CA GLY A 62 0.92 -38.23 -5.41
C GLY A 62 1.98 -38.03 -4.32
N GLY A 63 1.72 -38.61 -3.15
CA GLY A 63 2.65 -38.62 -2.02
C GLY A 63 2.82 -37.24 -1.39
N HIS A 64 4.07 -36.90 -1.05
CA HIS A 64 4.41 -35.72 -0.25
C HIS A 64 3.96 -34.39 -0.86
N SER A 65 3.99 -34.27 -2.19
CA SER A 65 3.58 -33.07 -2.93
C SER A 65 2.09 -32.76 -2.85
N THR A 66 1.25 -33.74 -2.51
CA THR A 66 -0.21 -33.55 -2.45
C THR A 66 -0.64 -32.62 -1.32
N PHE A 67 0.16 -32.51 -0.25
CA PHE A 67 -0.09 -31.58 0.86
C PHE A 67 -0.13 -30.13 0.40
N PHE A 68 0.76 -29.76 -0.52
CA PHE A 68 0.77 -28.43 -1.13
C PHE A 68 -0.54 -28.15 -1.89
N GLY A 69 -0.98 -29.10 -2.72
CA GLY A 69 -2.24 -28.98 -3.47
C GLY A 69 -3.44 -28.86 -2.54
N PHE A 70 -3.49 -29.68 -1.48
CA PHE A 70 -4.54 -29.62 -0.46
C PHE A 70 -4.60 -28.25 0.22
N LEU A 71 -3.49 -27.76 0.79
CA LEU A 71 -3.46 -26.45 1.44
C LEU A 71 -3.80 -25.31 0.48
N ASN A 72 -3.28 -25.36 -0.75
CA ASN A 72 -3.56 -24.35 -1.76
C ASN A 72 -5.06 -24.30 -2.07
N THR A 73 -5.69 -25.45 -2.35
CA THR A 73 -7.14 -25.49 -2.63
C THR A 73 -7.97 -24.98 -1.45
N PHE A 74 -7.60 -25.32 -0.21
CA PHE A 74 -8.28 -24.82 0.99
C PHE A 74 -8.24 -23.30 1.10
N ILE A 75 -7.06 -22.70 0.94
CA ILE A 75 -6.90 -21.24 1.02
C ILE A 75 -7.56 -20.55 -0.18
N HIS A 76 -7.50 -21.16 -1.37
CA HIS A 76 -8.18 -20.65 -2.55
C HIS A 76 -9.70 -20.64 -2.38
N ILE A 77 -10.31 -21.64 -1.73
CA ILE A 77 -11.75 -21.61 -1.41
C ILE A 77 -12.10 -20.35 -0.60
N ILE A 78 -11.31 -20.05 0.44
CA ILE A 78 -11.54 -18.86 1.29
C ILE A 78 -11.33 -17.56 0.48
N MET A 79 -10.25 -17.50 -0.30
CA MET A 79 -9.91 -16.34 -1.12
C MET A 79 -10.98 -16.06 -2.20
N TYR A 80 -11.45 -17.09 -2.91
CA TYR A 80 -12.50 -16.95 -3.91
C TYR A 80 -13.85 -16.61 -3.30
N THR A 81 -14.15 -17.13 -2.10
CA THR A 81 -15.34 -16.72 -1.34
C THR A 81 -15.30 -15.22 -1.05
N TYR A 82 -14.14 -14.68 -0.67
CA TYR A 82 -13.98 -13.24 -0.49
C TYR A 82 -14.20 -12.45 -1.79
N TYR A 83 -13.64 -12.91 -2.92
CA TYR A 83 -13.86 -12.24 -4.21
C TYR A 83 -15.31 -12.29 -4.68
N LEU A 84 -16.01 -13.40 -4.45
CA LEU A 84 -17.44 -13.52 -4.70
C LEU A 84 -18.22 -12.47 -3.90
N LEU A 85 -17.96 -12.38 -2.58
CA LEU A 85 -18.60 -11.39 -1.73
C LEU A 85 -18.27 -9.95 -2.14
N ALA A 86 -17.03 -9.69 -2.60
CA ALA A 86 -16.63 -8.38 -3.10
C ALA A 86 -17.33 -8.00 -4.41
N ALA A 87 -17.71 -9.00 -5.22
CA ALA A 87 -18.42 -8.82 -6.48
C ALA A 87 -19.92 -8.51 -6.32
N LEU A 88 -20.52 -8.83 -5.17
CA LEU A 88 -21.93 -8.54 -4.85
C LEU A 88 -22.24 -7.03 -4.67
N GLY A 89 -21.21 -6.17 -4.71
CA GLY A 89 -21.35 -4.72 -4.80
C GLY A 89 -21.01 -3.95 -3.53
N PRO A 90 -21.18 -2.61 -3.53
CA PRO A 90 -20.73 -1.72 -2.46
C PRO A 90 -21.36 -2.04 -1.09
N HIS A 91 -22.60 -2.54 -1.09
CA HIS A 91 -23.29 -2.94 0.13
C HIS A 91 -22.55 -4.06 0.88
N MET A 92 -21.91 -4.99 0.17
CA MET A 92 -21.14 -6.08 0.78
C MET A 92 -19.71 -5.68 1.10
N GLN A 93 -19.10 -4.81 0.29
CA GLN A 93 -17.70 -4.39 0.46
C GLN A 93 -17.41 -3.74 1.82
N LYS A 94 -18.40 -3.06 2.43
CA LYS A 94 -18.26 -2.49 3.78
C LYS A 94 -17.96 -3.54 4.86
N TYR A 95 -18.41 -4.78 4.68
CA TYR A 95 -18.17 -5.90 5.61
C TYR A 95 -16.85 -6.65 5.34
N LEU A 96 -16.10 -6.28 4.31
CA LEU A 96 -14.89 -6.99 3.86
C LEU A 96 -13.59 -6.45 4.46
N TRP A 97 -13.63 -6.06 5.74
CA TRP A 97 -12.48 -5.54 6.50
C TRP A 97 -11.37 -6.58 6.71
N TRP A 98 -11.69 -7.87 6.58
CA TRP A 98 -10.78 -8.98 6.83
C TRP A 98 -9.85 -9.35 5.66
N LYS A 99 -9.78 -8.50 4.62
CA LYS A 99 -8.87 -8.68 3.46
C LYS A 99 -7.41 -8.92 3.88
N LYS A 100 -6.94 -8.20 4.91
CA LYS A 100 -5.58 -8.31 5.44
C LYS A 100 -5.29 -9.73 5.95
N TYR A 101 -6.26 -10.35 6.62
CA TYR A 101 -6.11 -11.72 7.15
C TYR A 101 -6.02 -12.76 6.03
N LEU A 102 -6.66 -12.55 4.88
CA LEU A 102 -6.50 -13.43 3.72
C LEU A 102 -5.06 -13.47 3.22
N THR A 103 -4.42 -12.31 3.09
CA THR A 103 -3.02 -12.24 2.68
C THR A 103 -2.10 -12.89 3.72
N VAL A 104 -2.39 -12.72 5.01
CA VAL A 104 -1.63 -13.39 6.09
C VAL A 104 -1.83 -14.90 6.03
N LEU A 105 -3.05 -15.40 5.79
CA LEU A 105 -3.31 -16.83 5.61
C LEU A 105 -2.54 -17.42 4.43
N GLN A 106 -2.47 -16.70 3.30
CA GLN A 106 -1.66 -17.11 2.15
C GLN A 106 -0.16 -17.16 2.48
N MET A 107 0.35 -16.22 3.28
CA MET A 107 1.74 -16.27 3.74
C MET A 107 2.02 -17.46 4.67
N ILE A 108 1.09 -17.74 5.60
CA ILE A 108 1.19 -18.90 6.50
C ILE A 108 1.17 -20.21 5.69
N GLN A 109 0.36 -20.29 4.63
CA GLN A 109 0.37 -21.43 3.69
C GLN A 109 1.78 -21.71 3.14
N PHE A 110 2.51 -20.68 2.69
CA PHE A 110 3.86 -20.89 2.15
C PHE A 110 4.85 -21.35 3.22
N ILE A 111 4.72 -20.88 4.46
CA ILE A 111 5.55 -21.35 5.58
C ILE A 111 5.26 -22.83 5.88
N MET A 112 3.99 -23.22 5.96
CA MET A 112 3.60 -24.62 6.20
C MET A 112 4.11 -25.55 5.08
N VAL A 113 3.99 -25.11 3.82
CA VAL A 113 4.50 -25.85 2.66
C VAL A 113 6.03 -25.94 2.70
N PHE A 114 6.72 -24.88 3.08
CA PHE A 114 8.18 -24.88 3.22
C PHE A 114 8.64 -25.88 4.29
N LEU A 115 8.04 -25.85 5.47
CA LEU A 115 8.37 -26.76 6.56
C LEU A 115 8.09 -28.22 6.16
N HIS A 116 6.93 -28.50 5.59
CA HIS A 116 6.58 -29.83 5.08
C HIS A 116 7.56 -30.29 4.00
N ALA A 117 7.87 -29.46 3.00
CA ALA A 117 8.81 -29.82 1.94
C ALA A 117 10.25 -30.01 2.46
N SER A 118 10.67 -29.28 3.49
CA SER A 118 12.01 -29.38 4.05
C SER A 118 12.29 -30.75 4.68
N GLN A 119 11.27 -31.46 5.15
CA GLN A 119 11.40 -32.83 5.69
C GLN A 119 12.00 -33.80 4.66
N LEU A 120 11.73 -33.62 3.36
CA LEU A 120 12.30 -34.44 2.28
C LEU A 120 13.82 -34.26 2.12
N LEU A 121 14.40 -33.18 2.65
CA LEU A 121 15.85 -32.96 2.59
C LEU A 121 16.60 -33.70 3.70
N PHE A 122 15.92 -34.01 4.81
CA PHE A 122 16.52 -34.63 6.00
C PHE A 122 16.13 -36.10 6.18
N THR A 123 15.13 -36.60 5.45
CA THR A 123 14.69 -38.00 5.49
C THR A 123 15.07 -38.71 4.20
N ASP A 124 15.74 -39.86 4.33
CA ASP A 124 16.03 -40.74 3.19
C ASP A 124 14.74 -41.36 2.67
N CYS A 125 14.26 -40.82 1.54
CA CYS A 125 13.09 -41.29 0.84
C CYS A 125 13.39 -41.34 -0.66
N ASP A 126 12.69 -42.22 -1.38
CA ASP A 126 12.83 -42.41 -2.83
C ASP A 126 12.18 -41.27 -3.66
N TYR A 127 12.10 -40.08 -3.06
CA TYR A 127 11.53 -38.90 -3.67
C TYR A 127 12.61 -38.09 -4.40
N PRO A 128 12.35 -37.59 -5.62
CA PRO A 128 13.34 -36.83 -6.37
C PRO A 128 13.74 -35.53 -5.63
N LYS A 129 14.96 -35.48 -5.08
CA LYS A 129 15.48 -34.32 -4.32
C LYS A 129 15.45 -33.03 -5.13
N ALA A 130 15.66 -33.09 -6.45
CA ALA A 130 15.55 -31.94 -7.35
C ALA A 130 14.15 -31.29 -7.30
N PHE A 131 13.10 -32.10 -7.22
CA PHE A 131 11.73 -31.59 -7.15
C PHE A 131 11.38 -31.06 -5.76
N ALA A 132 11.97 -31.61 -4.69
CA ALA A 132 11.87 -31.03 -3.35
C ALA A 132 12.49 -29.62 -3.30
N TRP A 133 13.69 -29.44 -3.85
CA TRP A 133 14.33 -28.12 -4.00
C TRP A 133 13.49 -27.15 -4.82
N PHE A 134 12.88 -27.63 -5.91
CA PHE A 134 11.99 -26.84 -6.74
C PHE A 134 10.77 -26.30 -5.95
N ILE A 135 10.13 -27.15 -5.13
CA ILE A 135 9.01 -26.74 -4.25
C ILE A 135 9.49 -25.71 -3.24
N LEU A 136 10.63 -25.93 -2.58
CA LEU A 136 11.18 -25.02 -1.59
C LEU A 136 11.48 -23.64 -2.19
N MET A 137 12.11 -23.60 -3.38
CA MET A 137 12.38 -22.37 -4.10
C MET A 137 11.09 -21.61 -4.43
N HIS A 138 10.04 -22.30 -4.89
CA HIS A 138 8.73 -21.69 -5.15
C HIS A 138 8.08 -21.13 -3.87
N ALA A 139 8.14 -21.87 -2.76
CA ALA A 139 7.60 -21.42 -1.48
C ALA A 139 8.27 -20.13 -1.02
N VAL A 140 9.60 -20.05 -1.14
CA VAL A 140 10.38 -18.84 -0.79
C VAL A 140 10.03 -17.67 -1.72
N LEU A 141 10.03 -17.89 -3.04
CA LEU A 141 9.69 -16.87 -4.03
C LEU A 141 8.32 -16.25 -3.75
N PHE A 142 7.29 -17.09 -3.59
CA PHE A 142 5.94 -16.60 -3.33
C PHE A 142 5.81 -15.94 -1.97
N TYR A 143 6.46 -16.47 -0.93
CA TYR A 143 6.47 -15.81 0.37
C TYR A 143 6.99 -14.37 0.28
N PHE A 144 8.10 -14.13 -0.42
CA PHE A 144 8.65 -12.78 -0.58
C PHE A 144 7.76 -11.88 -1.42
N LEU A 145 7.16 -12.39 -2.51
CA LEU A 145 6.23 -11.60 -3.32
C LEU A 145 4.99 -11.19 -2.51
N PHE A 146 4.41 -12.11 -1.72
CA PHE A 146 3.29 -11.83 -0.84
C PHE A 146 3.66 -10.90 0.32
N TYR A 147 4.85 -11.06 0.90
CA TYR A 147 5.36 -10.16 1.93
C TYR A 147 5.54 -8.73 1.40
N ASN A 148 6.10 -8.57 0.20
CA ASN A 148 6.25 -7.28 -0.44
C ASN A 148 4.87 -6.64 -0.72
N PHE A 149 3.95 -7.41 -1.29
CA PHE A 149 2.57 -6.99 -1.51
C PHE A 149 1.89 -6.55 -0.20
N TYR A 150 2.09 -7.30 0.89
CA TYR A 150 1.53 -6.99 2.20
C TYR A 150 2.09 -5.68 2.76
N LYS A 151 3.42 -5.50 2.73
CA LYS A 151 4.09 -4.28 3.20
C LYS A 151 3.63 -3.05 2.40
N GLN A 152 3.51 -3.18 1.09
CA GLN A 152 3.06 -2.10 0.21
C GLN A 152 1.59 -1.75 0.42
N SER A 153 0.72 -2.76 0.56
CA SER A 153 -0.73 -2.57 0.61
C SER A 153 -1.24 -2.14 1.98
N TYR A 154 -0.64 -2.64 3.06
CA TYR A 154 -1.13 -2.45 4.42
C TYR A 154 -0.22 -1.55 5.25
N THR A 155 1.08 -1.85 5.35
CA THR A 155 1.99 -1.09 6.23
C THR A 155 2.22 0.34 5.73
N LYS A 156 2.57 0.53 4.45
CA LYS A 156 2.81 1.89 3.89
C LYS A 156 1.54 2.74 3.91
N ARG A 157 0.38 2.13 3.71
CA ARG A 157 -0.93 2.82 3.73
C ARG A 157 -1.29 3.27 5.15
N GLU A 158 -1.12 2.41 6.15
CA GLU A 158 -1.35 2.75 7.56
C GLU A 158 -0.43 3.91 8.00
N VAL A 159 0.85 3.89 7.63
CA VAL A 159 1.79 4.99 7.95
C VAL A 159 1.38 6.29 7.28
N LYS A 160 1.03 6.27 5.99
CA LYS A 160 0.58 7.48 5.27
C LYS A 160 -0.68 8.08 5.91
N GLN A 161 -1.64 7.24 6.31
CA GLN A 161 -2.85 7.69 6.99
C GLN A 161 -2.53 8.35 8.35
N LYS A 162 -1.62 7.76 9.14
CA LYS A 162 -1.18 8.35 10.42
C LYS A 162 -0.47 9.70 10.24
N ILE A 163 0.38 9.82 9.23
CA ILE A 163 1.07 11.10 8.93
C ILE A 163 0.07 12.16 8.48
N SER A 164 -0.86 11.82 7.59
CA SER A 164 -1.90 12.76 7.14
C SER A 164 -2.83 13.20 8.28
N GLN A 165 -3.14 12.30 9.22
CA GLN A 165 -3.93 12.65 10.41
C GLN A 165 -3.14 13.60 11.33
N LYS A 166 -1.89 13.26 11.65
CA LYS A 166 -1.04 14.12 12.48
C LYS A 166 -0.90 15.54 11.89
N LYS A 167 -0.74 15.66 10.57
CA LYS A 167 -0.68 16.96 9.90
C LYS A 167 -1.97 17.77 10.10
N LYS A 168 -3.14 17.14 9.97
CA LYS A 168 -4.42 17.81 10.24
C LYS A 168 -4.53 18.26 11.69
N ASP A 169 -4.15 17.39 12.63
CA ASP A 169 -4.20 17.72 14.06
C ASP A 169 -3.24 18.88 14.41
N ASP A 170 -2.06 18.93 13.79
CA ASP A 170 -1.09 20.02 13.94
C ASP A 170 -1.59 21.34 13.31
N ASP A 171 -2.21 21.28 12.13
CA ASP A 171 -2.82 22.43 11.44
C ASP A 171 -4.01 23.00 12.25
N ASP A 172 -4.90 22.14 12.75
CA ASP A 172 -6.03 22.52 13.61
C ASP A 172 -5.54 23.17 14.91
N ARG A 173 -4.47 22.63 15.51
CA ARG A 173 -3.83 23.21 16.70
C ARG A 173 -3.16 24.56 16.41
N ALA A 174 -2.60 24.75 15.23
CA ALA A 174 -2.02 26.03 14.82
C ALA A 174 -3.09 27.09 14.62
N HIS A 175 -4.23 26.73 14.02
CA HIS A 175 -5.36 27.63 13.78
C HIS A 175 -6.06 28.07 15.07
N ASN A 176 -6.22 27.17 16.05
CA ASN A 176 -6.83 27.47 17.34
C ASN A 176 -5.88 28.12 18.37
N ARG A 177 -4.63 28.41 17.98
CA ARG A 177 -3.68 29.05 18.89
C ARG A 177 -4.09 30.52 19.07
N PRO A 178 -4.28 31.03 20.30
CA PRO A 178 -4.60 32.43 20.51
C PRO A 178 -3.49 33.29 19.90
N VAL A 179 -3.86 34.15 18.97
CA VAL A 179 -2.95 35.13 18.36
C VAL A 179 -2.48 36.05 19.49
N ARG A 180 -1.23 35.87 19.92
CA ARG A 180 -0.59 36.83 20.82
C ARG A 180 -0.40 38.12 20.03
N VAL A 181 -1.27 39.10 20.28
CA VAL A 181 -1.05 40.47 19.84
C VAL A 181 0.14 40.97 20.64
N ILE A 182 1.33 40.97 20.02
CA ILE A 182 2.53 41.53 20.62
C ILE A 182 2.27 43.03 20.76
N SER A 183 2.31 43.53 21.99
CA SER A 183 2.16 44.96 22.25
C SER A 183 3.31 45.73 21.58
N GLU A 184 3.04 46.95 21.09
CA GLU A 184 4.07 47.78 20.44
C GLU A 184 5.29 48.02 21.36
N ALA A 185 5.06 48.04 22.68
CA ALA A 185 6.08 48.14 23.72
C ALA A 185 7.05 46.93 23.73
N GLU A 186 6.55 45.70 23.59
CA GLU A 186 7.39 44.50 23.50
C GLU A 186 8.20 44.47 22.19
N ARG A 187 7.62 44.97 21.09
CA ARG A 187 8.29 45.07 19.79
C ARG A 187 9.46 46.06 19.82
N GLN A 188 9.30 47.20 20.50
CA GLN A 188 10.37 48.18 20.72
C GLN A 188 11.46 47.65 21.64
N LYS A 189 11.11 46.94 22.72
CA LYS A 189 12.08 46.31 23.62
C LYS A 189 12.93 45.27 22.89
N ASN A 190 12.32 44.46 22.02
CA ASN A 190 13.05 43.48 21.24
C ASN A 190 14.00 44.16 20.23
N LYS A 191 13.56 45.21 19.52
CA LYS A 191 14.44 46.02 18.65
C LYS A 191 15.62 46.64 19.42
N SER A 192 15.39 47.19 20.60
CA SER A 192 16.43 47.73 21.49
C SER A 192 17.42 46.65 21.93
N PHE A 193 16.93 45.46 22.29
CA PHE A 193 17.77 44.34 22.68
C PHE A 193 18.70 43.88 21.55
N TRP A 194 18.20 43.71 20.32
CA TRP A 194 19.04 43.34 19.17
C TRP A 194 20.02 44.45 18.78
N SER A 195 19.62 45.72 18.87
CA SER A 195 20.51 46.87 18.65
C SER A 195 21.65 46.94 19.67
N ASN A 196 21.40 46.57 20.92
CA ASN A 196 22.43 46.50 21.97
C ASN A 196 23.32 45.27 21.83
N MET A 197 22.79 44.14 21.33
CA MET A 197 23.56 42.94 21.03
C MET A 197 24.53 43.16 19.84
N SER A 198 24.10 43.89 18.80
CA SER A 198 24.97 44.29 17.69
C SER A 198 26.06 45.29 18.11
N LEU A 199 25.84 46.06 19.18
CA LEU A 199 26.87 46.95 19.74
C LEU A 199 27.94 46.19 20.56
N LEU A 200 27.58 45.05 21.16
CA LEU A 200 28.49 44.20 21.94
C LEU A 200 29.37 43.26 21.09
N THR A 201 29.21 43.26 19.76
CA THR A 201 30.03 42.47 18.83
C THR A 201 31.08 43.31 18.08
N ASN A 202 31.23 44.60 18.41
CA ASN A 202 32.32 45.45 17.90
C ASN A 202 33.63 45.20 18.66
N ILE A 203 34.29 44.07 18.34
CA ILE A 203 35.73 43.87 18.60
C ILE A 203 36.45 44.10 17.26
N PRO A 204 37.39 45.07 17.15
CA PRO A 204 38.17 45.24 15.93
C PRO A 204 39.43 44.35 15.92
N CYS A 205 39.60 43.67 14.78
CA CYS A 205 40.84 43.23 14.12
C CYS A 205 41.79 42.21 14.78
N PHE A 206 41.76 40.98 14.25
CA PHE A 206 42.90 40.41 13.51
C PHE A 206 42.37 39.52 12.35
N LEU A 207 42.72 39.88 11.12
CA LEU A 207 42.49 39.20 9.82
C LEU A 207 43.31 37.88 9.70
N PRO A 208 43.21 37.04 8.63
CA PRO A 208 42.20 36.89 7.56
C PRO A 208 41.81 35.42 7.18
N ALA A 209 40.80 35.35 6.29
CA ALA A 209 40.69 34.48 5.10
C ALA A 209 39.89 33.15 5.12
N VAL A 210 39.05 33.02 4.06
CA VAL A 210 38.45 31.81 3.43
C VAL A 210 37.18 31.28 4.12
N THR A 211 35.99 31.18 3.51
CA THR A 211 35.47 31.35 2.14
C THR A 211 33.96 31.59 2.17
N ASP A 212 33.47 32.21 1.10
CA ASP A 212 32.07 32.41 0.69
C ASP A 212 31.19 31.16 0.79
N VAL A 213 29.88 31.33 1.09
CA VAL A 213 28.76 31.01 0.19
C VAL A 213 27.52 31.82 0.63
N ASP A 214 26.91 32.44 -0.37
CA ASP A 214 25.73 33.32 -0.38
C ASP A 214 24.41 32.70 0.10
N GLU A 215 23.51 33.53 0.63
CA GLU A 215 22.07 33.65 0.28
C GLU A 215 21.40 34.63 1.27
N ASP A 216 21.26 35.89 0.87
CA ASP A 216 20.06 36.49 0.26
C ASP A 216 18.99 36.88 1.30
N SER A 217 18.83 38.19 1.47
CA SER A 217 17.53 38.76 1.80
C SER A 217 17.42 40.16 1.20
N SER A 218 16.76 40.22 0.05
CA SER A 218 15.77 41.23 -0.30
C SER A 218 15.29 42.11 0.86
N ASP A 219 15.59 43.41 0.76
CA ASP A 219 14.68 44.49 1.16
C ASP A 219 15.17 45.79 0.51
N GLU A 220 14.50 46.25 -0.56
CA GLU A 220 14.55 47.67 -0.92
C GLU A 220 13.21 48.18 -1.46
N ALA A 221 12.61 49.06 -0.64
CA ALA A 221 11.94 50.30 -0.99
C ALA A 221 11.16 50.34 -2.32
N ILE A 222 9.83 50.44 -2.29
CA ILE A 222 9.09 51.72 -2.19
C ILE A 222 9.82 52.90 -2.87
N LYS A 223 9.51 53.11 -4.16
CA LYS A 223 9.18 54.41 -4.79
C LYS A 223 8.92 54.20 -6.28
N ASN A 224 7.65 54.34 -6.70
CA ASN A 224 7.23 55.29 -7.73
C ASN A 224 5.76 55.07 -8.12
N ASN A 225 5.02 56.17 -8.01
CA ASN A 225 3.63 56.38 -8.37
C ASN A 225 3.50 56.61 -9.88
N THR A 226 2.44 56.07 -10.52
CA THR A 226 1.74 56.43 -11.79
C THR A 226 1.32 55.16 -12.54
N VAL A 227 0.13 54.92 -13.13
CA VAL A 227 -1.14 55.65 -13.37
C VAL A 227 -2.05 54.65 -14.20
N TYR A 228 -3.39 54.75 -14.09
CA TYR A 228 -4.48 54.06 -14.88
C TYR A 228 -4.66 52.53 -14.66
N SER A 229 -5.82 51.86 -14.75
CA SER A 229 -7.28 52.12 -14.78
C SER A 229 -7.99 50.73 -14.68
N MET A 230 -9.27 50.69 -14.28
CA MET A 230 -10.21 49.53 -14.19
C MET A 230 -10.29 48.61 -15.45
N PRO A 231 -11.11 47.52 -15.51
CA PRO A 231 -11.67 46.53 -14.55
C PRO A 231 -11.31 45.06 -14.95
N PRO A 232 -11.76 43.98 -14.27
CA PRO A 232 -11.29 42.62 -14.56
C PRO A 232 -12.12 41.96 -15.66
N HIS A 233 -11.46 41.55 -16.75
CA HIS A 233 -12.03 40.67 -17.78
C HIS A 233 -11.13 39.44 -17.93
N ASN A 234 -11.78 38.28 -17.86
CA ASN A 234 -11.38 36.91 -18.24
C ASN A 234 -10.01 36.72 -18.89
N SER A 235 -9.15 35.92 -18.25
CA SER A 235 -8.78 34.57 -18.74
C SER A 235 -7.66 33.99 -17.86
N ILE A 236 -8.03 33.11 -16.92
CA ILE A 236 -7.09 32.14 -16.34
C ILE A 236 -7.12 30.91 -17.24
N THR A 237 -6.04 30.65 -17.96
CA THR A 237 -5.66 29.30 -18.38
C THR A 237 -4.66 28.76 -17.35
N THR A 238 -5.18 28.09 -16.32
CA THR A 238 -4.47 27.06 -15.59
C THR A 238 -5.40 25.86 -15.42
N ASN A 239 -4.97 24.75 -16.01
CA ASN A 239 -5.18 23.37 -15.57
C ASN A 239 -6.41 23.10 -14.68
N ALA A 240 -7.55 22.84 -15.33
CA ALA A 240 -8.65 22.03 -14.81
C ALA A 240 -8.53 20.64 -15.47
N PHE A 241 -8.75 19.50 -14.81
CA PHE A 241 -10.02 19.18 -14.16
C PHE A 241 -9.87 18.09 -13.08
N MET A 242 -10.45 18.42 -11.92
CA MET A 242 -10.75 17.63 -10.71
C MET A 242 -11.56 16.35 -11.05
N SER A 243 -11.55 15.22 -10.33
CA SER A 243 -11.71 14.98 -8.88
C SER A 243 -12.88 15.75 -8.23
N GLY A 244 -14.09 15.64 -8.78
CA GLY A 244 -15.35 15.81 -8.01
C GLY A 244 -15.90 14.41 -7.70
N GLU A 245 -15.96 14.00 -6.44
CA GLU A 245 -17.04 14.25 -5.47
C GLU A 245 -18.39 13.64 -5.88
N THR A 246 -18.78 12.59 -5.15
CA THR A 246 -20.16 12.45 -4.68
C THR A 246 -20.11 12.19 -3.17
N SER A 247 -20.27 13.28 -2.43
CA SER A 247 -20.73 13.32 -1.05
C SER A 247 -22.11 12.65 -0.94
N PHE A 248 -22.26 11.72 -0.01
CA PHE A 248 -23.58 11.39 0.56
C PHE A 248 -23.45 11.48 2.09
N HIS A 249 -23.93 12.62 2.59
CA HIS A 249 -24.50 12.90 3.90
C HIS A 249 -24.38 11.83 5.01
N ASN A 250 -23.63 12.17 6.06
CA ASN A 250 -23.99 11.85 7.44
C ASN A 250 -24.25 13.17 8.17
N ARG A 251 -25.52 13.59 8.23
CA ARG A 251 -25.98 14.64 9.14
C ARG A 251 -26.69 13.97 10.31
N ALA A 252 -26.12 14.17 11.48
CA ALA A 252 -26.65 13.72 12.75
C ALA A 252 -28.09 14.22 12.98
N PHE A 253 -28.97 13.31 13.36
CA PHE A 253 -30.27 13.62 13.94
C PHE A 253 -30.06 14.18 15.35
N VAL A 254 -30.15 15.50 15.49
CA VAL A 254 -30.55 16.18 16.73
C VAL A 254 -31.49 17.31 16.32
N SER A 255 -32.79 17.10 16.49
CA SER A 255 -33.77 18.19 16.53
C SER A 255 -34.60 18.01 17.80
N LYS A 256 -34.65 19.10 18.55
CA LYS A 256 -35.30 19.28 19.84
C LYS A 256 -36.83 19.23 19.70
N SER A 257 -37.45 18.74 20.77
CA SER A 257 -38.80 19.07 21.24
C SER A 257 -39.05 20.59 21.32
N SER A 258 -40.24 21.06 20.89
CA SER A 258 -41.18 21.85 21.71
C SER A 258 -42.30 22.52 20.85
N ASN A 259 -43.54 22.35 21.34
CA ASN A 259 -44.75 23.20 21.24
C ASN A 259 -45.46 23.40 19.89
N ALA A 260 -46.63 22.76 19.73
CA ALA A 260 -47.97 23.33 19.87
C ALA A 260 -49.02 22.20 19.77
#